data_AF-A0A151RIP0-F1
#
_entry.id   AF-A0A151RIP0-F1
#
_cell.length_a   1.000
_cell.length_b   1.000
_cell.length_c   1.000
_cell.angle_alpha   90.00
_cell.angle_beta   90.00
_cell.angle_gamma   90.00
#
_symmetry.space_group_name_H-M   'P 1'
#
loop_
_entity.id
_entity.type
_entity.pdbx_description
1 polymer ?
#
loop_
_entity_poly.entity_id
_entity_poly.type
_entity_poly.pdbx_seq_one_letter_code
_entity_poly.pdbx_strand_id
1 'polypeptide(L)'
;VLEKYFPYRARYDKEAEFLRLQQGNMSVQEYVVKFEHLARYYSQAITEAWRCKKFSEGLRYELKKTIVPMGIVEFPVLVEKAKTVERFEGGNKVTKGPEGSSRFGKGKHPQKRPS
;
A
#
# COMPACT_ATOMS: atom_id res chain seq x y z
N VAL A 1 -5.89 13.12 -42.29
CA VAL A 1 -5.08 11.89 -42.02
C VAL A 1 -4.31 11.94 -40.68
N LEU A 2 -4.40 13.02 -39.87
CA LEU A 2 -3.72 13.08 -38.56
C LEU A 2 -4.55 12.56 -37.36
N GLU A 3 -5.89 12.56 -37.45
CA GLU A 3 -6.76 12.23 -36.31
C GLU A 3 -6.75 10.76 -35.90
N LYS A 4 -6.27 9.85 -36.76
CA LYS A 4 -6.16 8.41 -36.43
C LYS A 4 -4.90 8.05 -35.60
N TYR A 5 -3.92 8.94 -35.49
CA TYR A 5 -2.64 8.66 -34.80
C TYR A 5 -2.63 9.12 -33.33
N PHE A 6 -3.40 10.14 -32.97
CA PHE A 6 -3.56 10.61 -31.60
C PHE A 6 -4.12 9.56 -30.62
N PRO A 7 -5.21 8.83 -30.95
CA PRO A 7 -5.72 7.79 -30.05
C PRO A 7 -4.76 6.61 -29.90
N TYR A 8 -3.91 6.33 -30.91
CA TYR A 8 -2.92 5.25 -30.84
C TYR A 8 -1.74 5.61 -29.92
N ARG A 9 -1.18 6.83 -30.03
CA ARG A 9 -0.10 7.29 -29.14
C ARG A 9 -0.56 7.40 -27.69
N ALA A 10 -1.74 7.98 -27.45
CA ALA A 10 -2.29 8.09 -26.10
C ALA A 10 -2.52 6.72 -25.43
N ARG A 11 -2.89 5.69 -26.21
CA ARG A 11 -3.02 4.32 -25.72
C ARG A 11 -1.66 3.68 -25.41
N TYR A 12 -0.67 3.89 -26.27
CA TYR A 12 0.69 3.39 -26.05
C TYR A 12 1.32 3.98 -24.78
N ASP A 13 1.14 5.29 -24.56
CA ASP A 13 1.64 5.96 -23.35
C ASP A 13 0.99 5.38 -22.08
N LYS A 14 -0.32 5.09 -22.14
CA LYS A 14 -1.05 4.46 -21.02
C LYS A 14 -0.63 3.01 -20.78
N GLU A 15 -0.36 2.24 -21.83
CA GLU A 15 0.17 0.88 -21.73
C GLU A 15 1.57 0.88 -21.11
N ALA A 16 2.45 1.80 -21.53
CA ALA A 16 3.76 1.98 -20.93
C ALA A 16 3.68 2.43 -19.47
N GLU A 17 2.73 3.31 -19.12
CA GLU A 17 2.45 3.73 -17.74
C GLU A 17 2.02 2.52 -16.88
N PHE A 18 1.15 1.66 -17.40
CA PHE A 18 0.72 0.44 -16.71
C PHE A 18 1.88 -0.54 -16.47
N LEU A 19 2.70 -0.77 -17.49
CA LEU A 19 3.85 -1.67 -17.39
C LEU A 19 4.92 -1.15 -16.41
N ARG A 20 5.07 0.17 -16.28
CA ARG A 20 5.99 0.79 -15.31
C ARG A 20 5.37 1.08 -13.96
N LEU A 21 4.08 0.80 -13.78
CA LEU A 21 3.35 1.12 -12.56
C LEU A 21 3.98 0.41 -11.35
N GLN A 22 4.33 1.20 -10.34
CA GLN A 22 4.82 0.75 -9.03
C GLN A 22 3.98 1.42 -7.95
N GLN A 23 3.84 0.76 -6.80
CA GLN A 23 3.15 1.29 -5.64
C GLN A 23 3.80 2.59 -5.13
N GLY A 24 5.13 2.61 -5.03
CA GLY A 24 5.85 3.75 -4.48
C GLY A 24 5.35 4.12 -3.08
N ASN A 25 4.92 5.37 -2.92
CA ASN A 25 4.37 5.91 -1.66
C ASN A 25 2.85 5.76 -1.53
N MET A 26 2.16 5.20 -2.53
CA MET A 26 0.72 4.96 -2.47
C MET A 26 0.40 3.87 -1.45
N SER A 27 -0.73 4.01 -0.76
CA SER A 27 -1.35 2.86 -0.08
C SER A 27 -1.66 1.76 -1.09
N VAL A 28 -1.81 0.52 -0.61
CA VAL A 28 -2.25 -0.60 -1.45
C VAL A 28 -3.60 -0.29 -2.10
N GLN A 29 -4.51 0.39 -1.40
CA GLN A 29 -5.81 0.76 -1.95
C GLN A 29 -5.68 1.75 -3.12
N GLU A 30 -4.89 2.80 -2.98
CA GLU A 30 -4.62 3.76 -4.08
C GLU A 30 -3.92 3.08 -5.27
N TYR A 31 -2.99 2.18 -4.98
CA TYR A 31 -2.29 1.41 -5.99
C TYR A 31 -3.26 0.51 -6.78
N VAL A 32 -4.20 -0.17 -6.11
CA VAL A 32 -5.26 -0.97 -6.78
C VAL A 32 -6.10 -0.11 -7.71
N VAL A 33 -6.59 1.04 -7.23
CA VAL A 33 -7.41 1.95 -8.05
C VAL A 33 -6.65 2.37 -9.31
N LYS A 34 -5.37 2.75 -9.17
CA LYS A 34 -4.54 3.14 -10.32
C LYS A 34 -4.25 1.96 -11.25
N PHE A 35 -3.99 0.77 -10.70
CA PHE A 35 -3.76 -0.45 -11.46
C PHE A 35 -4.98 -0.81 -12.31
N GLU A 36 -6.17 -0.82 -11.74
CA GLU A 36 -7.41 -1.13 -12.47
C GLU A 36 -7.77 -0.06 -13.50
N HIS A 37 -7.50 1.21 -13.20
CA HIS A 37 -7.69 2.29 -14.15
C HIS A 37 -6.81 2.11 -15.39
N LEU A 38 -5.52 1.82 -15.19
CA LEU A 38 -4.56 1.65 -16.27
C LEU A 38 -4.73 0.33 -17.03
N ALA A 39 -5.16 -0.73 -16.36
CA ALA A 39 -5.43 -2.04 -16.98
C ALA A 39 -6.49 -1.96 -18.10
N ARG A 40 -7.41 -0.99 -18.05
CA ARG A 40 -8.42 -0.75 -19.11
C ARG A 40 -7.83 -0.33 -20.45
N TYR A 41 -6.63 0.25 -20.44
CA TYR A 41 -5.94 0.69 -21.65
C TYR A 41 -5.04 -0.39 -22.24
N TYR A 42 -4.73 -1.43 -21.45
CA TYR A 42 -3.89 -2.54 -21.87
C TYR A 42 -4.55 -3.31 -23.02
N SER A 43 -3.84 -3.43 -24.12
CA SER A 43 -4.40 -4.03 -25.35
C SER A 43 -4.40 -5.55 -25.36
N GLN A 44 -3.56 -6.17 -24.53
CA GLN A 44 -3.42 -7.63 -24.47
C GLN A 44 -4.37 -8.24 -23.43
N ALA A 45 -4.70 -9.52 -23.61
CA ALA A 45 -5.50 -10.26 -22.65
C ALA A 45 -4.77 -10.36 -21.29
N ILE A 46 -5.44 -9.93 -20.23
CA ILE A 46 -4.94 -10.02 -18.86
C ILE A 46 -5.47 -11.33 -18.27
N THR A 47 -4.64 -12.36 -18.20
CA THR A 47 -4.96 -13.55 -17.41
C THR A 47 -4.86 -13.23 -15.93
N GLU A 48 -5.61 -13.94 -15.09
CA GLU A 48 -5.60 -13.68 -13.66
C GLU A 48 -4.21 -13.91 -13.04
N ALA A 49 -3.54 -14.99 -13.43
CA ALA A 49 -2.18 -15.27 -12.99
C ALA A 49 -1.19 -14.16 -13.40
N TRP A 50 -1.30 -13.64 -14.63
CA TRP A 50 -0.47 -12.50 -15.06
C TRP A 50 -0.80 -11.24 -14.27
N ARG A 51 -2.09 -10.98 -14.01
CA ARG A 51 -2.55 -9.84 -13.21
C ARG A 51 -1.95 -9.86 -11.80
N CYS A 52 -1.99 -11.02 -11.15
CA CYS A 52 -1.43 -11.24 -9.81
C CYS A 52 0.10 -11.07 -9.80
N LYS A 53 0.79 -11.64 -10.78
CA LYS A 53 2.24 -11.45 -10.95
C LYS A 53 2.58 -9.97 -11.14
N LYS A 54 1.89 -9.30 -12.07
CA LYS A 54 2.16 -7.90 -12.40
C LYS A 54 1.92 -6.97 -11.21
N PHE A 55 0.84 -7.20 -10.46
CA PHE A 55 0.51 -6.43 -9.26
C PHE A 55 1.55 -6.65 -8.15
N SER A 56 1.89 -7.91 -7.85
CA SER A 56 2.88 -8.24 -6.80
C SER A 56 4.29 -7.73 -7.13
N GLU A 57 4.69 -7.73 -8.39
CA GLU A 57 5.94 -7.14 -8.86
C GLU A 57 5.98 -5.61 -8.71
N GLY A 58 4.82 -4.94 -8.74
CA GLY A 58 4.74 -3.50 -8.54
C GLY A 58 4.57 -3.06 -7.09
N LEU A 59 4.36 -3.98 -6.14
CA LEU A 59 4.33 -3.65 -4.72
C LEU A 59 5.69 -3.14 -4.22
N ARG A 60 5.65 -2.29 -3.18
CA ARG A 60 6.88 -1.88 -2.47
C ARG A 60 7.59 -3.09 -1.88
N TYR A 61 8.90 -2.99 -1.75
CA TYR A 61 9.77 -4.11 -1.34
C TYR A 61 9.32 -4.78 -0.04
N GLU A 62 8.95 -3.98 0.96
CA GLU A 62 8.52 -4.46 2.27
C GLU A 62 7.23 -5.32 2.24
N LEU A 63 6.30 -5.04 1.31
CA LEU A 63 5.14 -5.92 1.11
C LEU A 63 5.51 -7.12 0.23
N LYS A 64 6.31 -6.88 -0.81
CA LYS A 64 6.71 -7.88 -1.80
C LYS A 64 7.39 -9.09 -1.16
N LYS A 65 8.30 -8.87 -0.20
CA LYS A 65 9.01 -9.95 0.53
C LYS A 65 8.06 -10.93 1.24
N THR A 66 6.87 -10.46 1.62
CA THR A 66 5.84 -11.24 2.30
C THR A 66 4.82 -11.82 1.33
N ILE A 67 4.42 -11.03 0.33
CA ILE A 67 3.33 -11.37 -0.59
C ILE A 67 3.77 -12.35 -1.69
N VAL A 68 4.95 -12.16 -2.29
CA VAL A 68 5.41 -13.00 -3.42
C VAL A 68 5.55 -14.49 -3.02
N PRO A 69 6.15 -14.84 -1.87
CA PRO A 69 6.26 -16.25 -1.47
C PRO A 69 4.92 -16.96 -1.22
N MET A 70 3.82 -16.23 -1.02
CA MET A 70 2.50 -16.84 -0.80
C MET A 70 1.90 -17.46 -2.06
N GLY A 71 2.43 -17.13 -3.25
CA GLY A 71 1.99 -17.75 -4.52
C GLY A 71 0.51 -17.55 -4.85
N ILE A 72 -0.09 -16.45 -4.39
CA ILE A 72 -1.52 -16.19 -4.58
C ILE A 72 -1.81 -15.89 -6.06
N VAL A 73 -2.70 -16.66 -6.66
CA VAL A 73 -3.08 -16.54 -8.08
C VAL A 73 -4.44 -15.89 -8.30
N GLU A 74 -5.22 -15.66 -7.24
CA GLU A 74 -6.51 -14.96 -7.28
C GLU A 74 -6.35 -13.49 -6.92
N PHE A 75 -6.76 -12.59 -7.82
CA PHE A 75 -6.47 -11.16 -7.66
C PHE A 75 -7.15 -10.53 -6.43
N PRO A 76 -8.43 -10.79 -6.13
CA PRO A 76 -9.08 -10.24 -4.94
C PRO A 76 -8.40 -10.70 -3.65
N VAL A 77 -7.99 -11.97 -3.58
CA VAL A 77 -7.29 -12.54 -2.41
C VAL A 77 -5.93 -11.86 -2.23
N LEU A 78 -5.18 -11.67 -3.32
CA LEU A 78 -3.89 -11.00 -3.31
C LEU A 78 -4.00 -9.58 -2.76
N VAL A 79 -5.01 -8.82 -3.21
CA VAL A 79 -5.26 -7.44 -2.78
C VAL A 79 -5.56 -7.38 -1.29
N GLU A 80 -6.47 -8.22 -0.79
CA GLU A 80 -6.82 -8.23 0.63
C GLU A 80 -5.64 -8.62 1.53
N LYS A 81 -4.80 -9.57 1.07
CA LYS A 81 -3.58 -9.92 1.77
C LYS A 81 -2.58 -8.77 1.79
N ALA A 82 -2.37 -8.09 0.66
CA ALA A 82 -1.46 -6.95 0.59
C ALA A 82 -1.90 -5.79 1.50
N LYS A 83 -3.21 -5.48 1.56
CA LYS A 83 -3.76 -4.50 2.51
C LYS A 83 -3.54 -4.90 3.96
N THR A 84 -3.73 -6.18 4.27
CA THR A 84 -3.49 -6.73 5.61
C THR A 84 -2.04 -6.54 6.02
N VAL A 85 -1.08 -6.93 5.17
CA VAL A 85 0.36 -6.77 5.44
C VAL A 85 0.72 -5.29 5.58
N GLU A 86 0.19 -4.40 4.74
CA GLU A 86 0.42 -2.96 4.83
C GLU A 86 0.00 -2.36 6.18
N ARG A 87 -1.12 -2.81 6.73
CA ARG A 87 -1.58 -2.38 8.05
C ARG A 87 -0.63 -2.79 9.17
N PHE A 88 -0.04 -3.98 9.08
CA PHE A 88 0.93 -4.47 10.07
C PHE A 88 2.31 -3.80 9.93
N GLU A 89 2.71 -3.41 8.72
CA GLU A 89 3.94 -2.65 8.53
C GLU A 89 3.82 -1.17 8.94
N GLY A 90 2.65 -0.55 8.72
CA GLY A 90 2.37 0.82 9.15
C GLY A 90 2.29 1.01 10.66
N GLY A 91 2.10 -0.06 11.43
CA GLY A 91 2.03 -0.04 12.89
C GLY A 91 3.34 0.29 13.61
N ASN A 92 4.48 0.29 12.90
CA ASN A 92 5.79 0.60 13.47
C ASN A 92 6.20 2.07 13.34
N LYS A 93 5.35 2.95 12.81
CA LYS A 93 5.52 4.40 12.97
C LYS A 93 5.06 4.81 14.38
N VAL A 94 5.86 4.44 15.38
CA VAL A 94 5.86 5.12 16.68
C VAL A 94 6.15 6.58 16.39
N THR A 95 5.12 7.41 16.41
CA THR A 95 5.28 8.84 16.67
C THR A 95 5.98 8.95 18.02
N LYS A 96 7.30 9.12 18.03
CA LYS A 96 8.04 9.64 19.17
C LYS A 96 7.46 11.01 19.50
N GLY A 97 6.50 11.05 20.41
CA GLY A 97 6.24 12.25 21.20
C GLY A 97 7.42 12.44 22.16
N PRO A 98 7.84 13.68 22.45
CA PRO A 98 8.97 13.91 23.34
C PRO A 98 8.62 13.47 24.76
N GLU A 99 9.47 12.62 25.33
CA GLU A 99 9.52 12.34 26.76
C GLU A 99 9.89 13.62 27.52
N GLY A 100 8.91 14.22 28.20
CA GLY A 100 9.09 15.23 29.22
C GLY A 100 8.92 14.60 30.59
N SER A 101 10.03 14.41 31.30
CA SER A 101 10.07 13.84 32.64
C SER A 101 9.63 14.84 33.72
N SER A 102 8.83 14.32 34.67
CA SER A 102 8.64 14.78 36.06
C SER A 102 7.88 16.09 36.34
N ARG A 103 6.80 15.98 37.13
CA ARG A 103 6.77 16.52 38.50
C ARG A 103 5.55 16.04 39.31
N PHE A 104 5.89 15.58 40.51
CA PHE A 104 5.07 15.15 41.64
C PHE A 104 3.83 16.02 41.94
N GLY A 105 2.73 15.39 42.34
CA GLY A 105 1.55 16.09 42.88
C GLY A 105 0.44 15.18 43.42
N LYS A 106 0.70 14.43 44.50
CA LYS A 106 -0.30 13.70 45.31
C LYS A 106 0.29 13.57 46.72
N GLY A 107 -0.35 13.88 47.84
CA GLY A 107 -1.65 14.43 48.22
C GLY A 107 -1.57 14.59 49.75
N LYS A 108 -2.21 15.62 50.30
CA LYS A 108 -2.20 15.91 51.75
C LYS A 108 -3.01 14.84 52.51
N HIS A 109 -2.49 14.30 53.60
CA HIS A 109 -3.30 13.62 54.63
C HIS A 109 -2.79 14.00 56.05
N PRO A 110 -3.66 14.25 57.05
CA PRO A 110 -3.27 14.78 58.35
C PRO A 110 -2.76 13.69 59.29
N GLN A 111 -1.79 14.03 60.15
CA GLN A 111 -1.35 13.18 61.26
C GLN A 111 -2.23 13.43 62.50
N LYS A 112 -2.88 12.37 63.00
CA LYS A 112 -3.41 12.34 64.36
C LYS A 112 -2.42 11.61 65.28
N ARG A 113 -2.17 12.20 66.45
CA ARG A 113 -1.52 11.61 67.64
C ARG A 113 -2.31 10.41 68.18
N PRO A 114 -1.63 9.43 68.81
CA PRO A 114 -1.66 9.26 70.28
C PRO A 114 -0.27 8.82 70.83
N SER A 115 0.09 8.77 72.12
CA SER A 115 -0.58 8.87 73.43
C SER A 115 0.25 9.75 74.36
#